data_AF-A0A535YNP0-F1
#
_entry.id   AF-A0A535YNP0-F1
#
_cell.length_a   1.000
_cell.length_b   1.000
_cell.length_c   1.000
_cell.angle_alpha   90.00
_cell.angle_beta   90.00
_cell.angle_gamma   90.00
#
_symmetry.space_group_name_H-M   'P 1'
#
loop_
_entity.id
_entity.type
_entity.pdbx_description
1 polymer ?
#
loop_
_entity_poly.entity_id
_entity_poly.type
_entity_poly.pdbx_seq_one_letter_code
_entity_poly.pdbx_strand_id
1 'polypeptide(L)'
;MNNNIHDNNNPNVPGNGVSGLAGGGPVGTGLILAGSTYSTLYHNNVYNNGAWGELIVDLPDAETGIANCQGGIFVPPPVGVCYYQAFGNVSLNNQFQNNGFFGNPSNGDIGLATIEHNPGNCFAGDQNPPGGATTTFTDPALLESNPAYAPTNGMCTTPNAGDEGPLAAEGLCDSQLLAPCPTLNTLCDYNPNLPCIPAPGFPINYPRPGTVQLSMPPAQTTMANPCAGVPTNVWCRSAGTHVSPAAVTPAVAGGVALGAWVLGGRLRLRLRRRRSAT
;
A
#
# COMPACT_ATOMS: atom_id res chain seq x y z
N MET A 1 17.23 -14.67 1.98
CA MET A 1 17.16 -14.26 0.57
C MET A 1 18.24 -13.23 0.36
N ASN A 2 18.90 -13.13 -0.81
CA ASN A 2 20.02 -12.20 -1.00
C ASN A 2 19.65 -11.15 -2.05
N ASN A 3 18.64 -10.33 -1.76
CA ASN A 3 18.17 -9.30 -2.69
C ASN A 3 18.86 -7.96 -2.41
N ASN A 4 19.02 -7.14 -3.45
CA ASN A 4 19.39 -5.73 -3.33
C ASN A 4 18.14 -4.88 -3.58
N ILE A 5 17.75 -4.05 -2.61
CA ILE A 5 16.49 -3.29 -2.62
C ILE A 5 16.83 -1.83 -2.34
N HIS A 6 16.76 -1.00 -3.36
CA HIS A 6 17.33 0.34 -3.28
C HIS A 6 16.68 1.34 -4.22
N ASP A 7 16.93 2.62 -3.93
CA ASP A 7 16.56 3.75 -4.77
C ASP A 7 15.05 3.85 -5.09
N ASN A 8 14.19 3.38 -4.19
CA ASN A 8 12.72 3.36 -4.35
C ASN A 8 12.06 4.75 -4.21
N ASN A 9 12.73 5.80 -4.67
CA ASN A 9 12.44 7.21 -4.37
C ASN A 9 11.56 7.89 -5.41
N ASN A 10 11.22 7.20 -6.49
CA ASN A 10 10.41 7.76 -7.57
C ASN A 10 8.92 7.60 -7.24
N PRO A 11 8.18 8.71 -7.01
CA PRO A 11 6.75 8.63 -6.68
C PRO A 11 5.87 8.22 -7.88
N ASN A 12 6.42 8.24 -9.10
CA ASN A 12 5.68 8.01 -10.34
C ASN A 12 5.56 6.52 -10.66
N VAL A 13 4.80 5.80 -9.84
CA VAL A 13 4.55 4.35 -10.00
C VAL A 13 3.11 4.06 -10.45
N PRO A 14 2.87 2.97 -11.18
CA PRO A 14 1.52 2.51 -11.53
C PRO A 14 0.64 2.33 -10.27
N GLY A 15 -0.62 2.76 -10.33
CA GLY A 15 -1.59 2.54 -9.26
C GLY A 15 -1.70 3.66 -8.22
N ASN A 16 -0.71 4.55 -8.12
CA ASN A 16 -0.68 5.63 -7.12
C ASN A 16 -1.76 6.73 -7.32
N GLY A 17 -2.44 6.74 -8.47
CA GLY A 17 -3.41 7.80 -8.84
C GLY A 17 -4.90 7.40 -8.79
N VAL A 18 -5.25 6.15 -8.48
CA VAL A 18 -6.62 5.62 -8.65
C VAL A 18 -7.17 4.85 -7.43
N SER A 19 -6.72 5.19 -6.21
CA SER A 19 -7.19 4.57 -4.96
C SER A 19 -6.96 3.05 -4.87
N GLY A 20 -5.94 2.53 -5.56
CA GLY A 20 -5.56 1.12 -5.50
C GLY A 20 -4.30 0.90 -4.68
N LEU A 21 -4.31 -0.11 -3.80
CA LEU A 21 -3.17 -0.48 -2.94
C LEU A 21 -1.87 -0.77 -3.73
N ALA A 22 -1.98 -1.25 -4.96
CA ALA A 22 -0.84 -1.67 -5.78
C ALA A 22 0.18 -0.54 -6.09
N GLY A 23 -0.23 0.73 -5.98
CA GLY A 23 0.68 1.88 -6.07
C GLY A 23 0.61 2.81 -4.87
N GLY A 24 -0.10 2.43 -3.80
CA GLY A 24 -0.29 3.23 -2.59
C GLY A 24 0.73 2.95 -1.48
N GLY A 25 1.84 2.28 -1.79
CA GLY A 25 2.95 2.13 -0.83
C GLY A 25 3.65 3.47 -0.58
N PRO A 26 4.12 3.75 0.64
CA PRO A 26 4.94 4.93 0.94
C PRO A 26 6.16 5.07 0.02
N VAL A 27 6.33 6.24 -0.60
CA VAL A 27 7.41 6.53 -1.54
C VAL A 27 8.75 6.56 -0.82
N GLY A 28 9.77 5.96 -1.41
CA GLY A 28 11.09 5.89 -0.77
C GLY A 28 11.18 4.81 0.28
N THR A 29 10.29 3.81 0.27
CA THR A 29 10.40 2.64 1.15
C THR A 29 10.94 1.43 0.41
N GLY A 30 11.91 0.72 1.01
CA GLY A 30 12.50 -0.47 0.41
C GLY A 30 11.58 -1.69 0.46
N LEU A 31 11.21 -2.10 1.68
CA LEU A 31 10.36 -3.24 1.97
C LEU A 31 9.16 -2.80 2.80
N ILE A 32 7.97 -3.28 2.46
CA ILE A 32 6.74 -2.97 3.21
C ILE A 32 6.03 -4.28 3.58
N LEU A 33 5.78 -4.47 4.87
CA LEU A 33 5.04 -5.57 5.47
C LEU A 33 3.74 -5.02 6.06
N ALA A 34 2.81 -4.64 5.17
CA ALA A 34 1.53 -4.05 5.55
C ALA A 34 0.48 -5.12 5.89
N GLY A 35 -0.07 -5.10 7.10
CA GLY A 35 -1.08 -6.08 7.57
C GLY A 35 -0.62 -7.54 7.50
N SER A 36 0.70 -7.76 7.49
CA SER A 36 1.30 -9.08 7.27
C SER A 36 1.39 -9.87 8.57
N THR A 37 1.24 -11.20 8.48
CA THR A 37 1.36 -12.08 9.65
C THR A 37 2.37 -13.18 9.41
N TYR A 38 3.22 -13.43 10.41
CA TYR A 38 4.20 -14.52 10.40
C TYR A 38 5.11 -14.57 9.17
N SER A 39 5.51 -13.40 8.65
CA SER A 39 6.43 -13.29 7.53
C SER A 39 7.87 -13.11 7.99
N THR A 40 8.82 -13.72 7.30
CA THR A 40 10.26 -13.58 7.61
C THR A 40 10.98 -12.85 6.48
N LEU A 41 11.54 -11.70 6.80
CA LEU A 41 12.49 -10.96 5.97
C LEU A 41 13.90 -11.28 6.43
N TYR A 42 14.74 -11.80 5.55
CA TYR A 42 16.10 -12.17 5.94
C TYR A 42 17.12 -12.07 4.82
N HIS A 43 18.34 -11.65 5.19
CA HIS A 43 19.54 -11.55 4.34
C HIS A 43 19.48 -10.56 3.16
N ASN A 44 18.57 -9.58 3.18
CA ASN A 44 18.50 -8.56 2.13
C ASN A 44 19.49 -7.43 2.38
N ASN A 45 19.91 -6.76 1.30
CA ASN A 45 20.66 -5.52 1.36
C ASN A 45 19.76 -4.38 0.88
N VAL A 46 19.43 -3.45 1.78
CA VAL A 46 18.39 -2.45 1.62
C VAL A 46 18.98 -1.05 1.83
N TYR A 47 19.09 -0.26 0.75
CA TYR A 47 19.87 0.97 0.82
C TYR A 47 19.36 2.10 -0.06
N ASN A 48 19.74 3.34 0.27
CA ASN A 48 19.37 4.54 -0.49
C ASN A 48 17.85 4.68 -0.73
N ASN A 49 17.03 4.27 0.24
CA ASN A 49 15.59 4.53 0.22
C ASN A 49 15.29 5.79 1.06
N GLY A 50 14.48 6.70 0.54
CA GLY A 50 14.28 8.04 1.09
C GLY A 50 13.51 8.07 2.40
N ALA A 51 12.57 7.14 2.60
CA ALA A 51 11.71 7.05 3.76
C ALA A 51 12.18 5.95 4.74
N TRP A 52 11.86 4.68 4.48
CA TRP A 52 12.32 3.58 5.32
C TRP A 52 13.06 2.51 4.50
N GLY A 53 14.04 1.84 5.10
CA GLY A 53 14.57 0.60 4.52
C GLY A 53 13.51 -0.49 4.56
N GLU A 54 12.99 -0.77 5.75
CA GLU A 54 11.89 -1.68 6.03
C GLU A 54 10.79 -0.96 6.80
N LEU A 55 9.54 -1.21 6.45
CA LEU A 55 8.37 -0.72 7.17
C LEU A 55 7.42 -1.90 7.45
N ILE A 56 7.29 -2.29 8.71
CA ILE A 56 6.25 -3.21 9.18
C ILE A 56 5.12 -2.37 9.76
N VAL A 57 3.92 -2.48 9.18
CA VAL A 57 2.83 -1.55 9.51
C VAL A 57 1.46 -2.21 9.47
N ASP A 58 0.56 -1.79 10.35
CA ASP A 58 -0.85 -2.15 10.24
C ASP A 58 -1.47 -1.52 8.98
N LEU A 59 -2.38 -2.24 8.31
CA LEU A 59 -2.98 -1.81 7.06
C LEU A 59 -4.46 -1.47 7.24
N PRO A 60 -4.85 -0.20 7.18
CA PRO A 60 -6.25 0.18 7.00
C PRO A 60 -6.61 0.18 5.51
N ASP A 61 -7.17 -0.93 5.02
CA ASP A 61 -7.61 -1.07 3.64
C ASP A 61 -9.03 -0.52 3.46
N ALA A 62 -9.24 0.39 2.50
CA ALA A 62 -10.57 0.89 2.16
C ALA A 62 -11.48 -0.17 1.50
N GLU A 63 -10.95 -1.36 1.17
CA GLU A 63 -11.64 -2.57 0.66
C GLU A 63 -12.77 -2.25 -0.33
N THR A 64 -12.47 -2.35 -1.64
CA THR A 64 -13.49 -2.22 -2.67
C THR A 64 -13.87 -3.59 -3.24
N GLY A 65 -15.16 -3.96 -3.18
CA GLY A 65 -15.69 -5.14 -3.86
C GLY A 65 -16.50 -6.10 -2.98
N ILE A 66 -16.33 -7.40 -3.22
CA ILE A 66 -17.15 -8.48 -2.61
C ILE A 66 -16.57 -9.03 -1.29
N ALA A 67 -15.40 -8.54 -0.87
CA ALA A 67 -14.79 -8.92 0.40
C ALA A 67 -15.50 -8.20 1.56
N ASN A 68 -15.71 -8.92 2.66
CA ASN A 68 -16.38 -8.46 3.88
C ASN A 68 -15.37 -8.45 5.04
N CYS A 69 -14.20 -7.85 4.84
CA CYS A 69 -13.21 -7.68 5.92
C CYS A 69 -12.67 -9.00 6.50
N GLN A 70 -12.55 -10.05 5.68
CA GLN A 70 -12.08 -11.34 6.19
C GLN A 70 -10.65 -11.21 6.73
N GLY A 71 -10.46 -11.62 7.99
CA GLY A 71 -9.15 -11.57 8.65
C GLY A 71 -8.76 -10.19 9.19
N GLY A 72 -9.62 -9.18 9.03
CA GLY A 72 -9.41 -7.83 9.55
C GLY A 72 -10.52 -7.39 10.51
N ILE A 73 -10.38 -6.17 11.03
CA ILE A 73 -11.36 -5.52 11.90
C ILE A 73 -12.09 -4.47 11.06
N PHE A 74 -13.41 -4.64 10.89
CA PHE A 74 -14.21 -3.67 10.18
C PHE A 74 -14.39 -2.38 10.99
N VAL A 75 -13.99 -1.25 10.41
CA VAL A 75 -14.18 0.09 10.95
C VAL A 75 -15.34 0.75 10.20
N PRO A 76 -16.45 1.07 10.89
CA PRO A 76 -17.63 1.57 10.20
C PRO A 76 -17.41 2.97 9.58
N PRO A 77 -18.30 3.39 8.67
CA PRO A 77 -18.30 4.76 8.15
C PRO A 77 -18.36 5.81 9.27
N PRO A 78 -17.81 7.02 9.04
CA PRO A 78 -17.34 7.58 7.77
C PRO A 78 -15.95 7.14 7.28
N VAL A 79 -15.14 6.42 8.07
CA VAL A 79 -13.83 5.93 7.58
C VAL A 79 -14.01 4.77 6.62
N GLY A 80 -14.77 3.75 7.02
CA GLY A 80 -15.15 2.63 6.15
C GLY A 80 -13.94 1.82 5.66
N VAL A 81 -13.16 1.25 6.59
CA VAL A 81 -11.94 0.48 6.28
C VAL A 81 -11.94 -0.87 6.97
N CYS A 82 -11.10 -1.76 6.46
CA CYS A 82 -10.69 -3.01 7.07
C CYS A 82 -9.29 -2.88 7.62
N TYR A 83 -9.20 -2.97 8.94
CA TYR A 83 -7.95 -2.84 9.65
C TYR A 83 -7.29 -4.21 9.80
N TYR A 84 -6.13 -4.37 9.18
CA TYR A 84 -5.33 -5.59 9.22
C TYR A 84 -4.09 -5.35 10.08
N GLN A 85 -3.98 -6.10 11.18
CA GLN A 85 -2.86 -6.02 12.11
C GLN A 85 -1.65 -6.74 11.52
N ALA A 86 -0.46 -6.14 11.64
CA ALA A 86 0.80 -6.77 11.32
C ALA A 86 1.49 -7.32 12.58
N PHE A 87 1.71 -8.63 12.64
CA PHE A 87 2.29 -9.27 13.83
C PHE A 87 3.00 -10.59 13.53
N GLY A 88 3.86 -11.02 14.45
CA GLY A 88 4.62 -12.27 14.30
C GLY A 88 5.67 -12.22 13.18
N ASN A 89 5.89 -11.05 12.57
CA ASN A 89 6.89 -10.89 11.51
C ASN A 89 8.28 -10.81 12.11
N VAL A 90 9.24 -11.36 11.37
CA VAL A 90 10.63 -11.48 11.80
C VAL A 90 11.54 -10.81 10.77
N SER A 91 12.30 -9.79 11.17
CA SER A 91 13.41 -9.26 10.37
C SER A 91 14.73 -9.80 10.91
N LEU A 92 15.54 -10.41 10.03
CA LEU A 92 16.75 -11.13 10.43
C LEU A 92 17.92 -10.90 9.48
N ASN A 93 19.05 -10.44 10.03
CA ASN A 93 20.32 -10.38 9.32
C ASN A 93 20.24 -9.64 7.97
N ASN A 94 19.40 -8.62 7.87
CA ASN A 94 19.38 -7.68 6.75
C ASN A 94 20.47 -6.63 6.94
N GLN A 95 20.86 -5.98 5.85
CA GLN A 95 21.84 -4.93 5.84
C GLN A 95 21.18 -3.66 5.35
N PHE A 96 21.23 -2.61 6.15
CA PHE A 96 20.64 -1.32 5.87
C PHE A 96 21.73 -0.27 5.69
N GLN A 97 21.58 0.63 4.71
CA GLN A 97 22.55 1.70 4.49
C GLN A 97 21.89 2.93 3.85
N ASN A 98 22.16 4.10 4.40
CA ASN A 98 21.72 5.39 3.84
C ASN A 98 20.20 5.45 3.55
N ASN A 99 19.38 4.81 4.37
CA ASN A 99 17.93 4.97 4.29
C ASN A 99 17.48 6.20 5.09
N GLY A 100 16.29 6.70 4.80
CA GLY A 100 15.65 7.78 5.57
C GLY A 100 16.10 9.21 5.27
N PHE A 101 16.77 9.43 4.14
CA PHE A 101 17.33 10.76 3.81
C PHE A 101 16.29 11.82 3.42
N PHE A 102 14.99 11.50 3.33
CA PHE A 102 13.93 12.52 3.25
C PHE A 102 13.82 13.32 4.55
N GLY A 103 14.24 12.74 5.68
CA GLY A 103 14.46 13.45 6.94
C GLY A 103 13.19 13.77 7.73
N ASN A 104 12.07 13.09 7.49
CA ASN A 104 10.95 13.13 8.44
C ASN A 104 11.34 12.36 9.71
N PRO A 105 10.81 12.74 10.89
CA PRO A 105 11.24 12.22 12.19
C PRO A 105 11.40 10.71 12.30
N SER A 106 10.49 9.92 11.71
CA SER A 106 10.52 8.46 11.84
C SER A 106 11.27 7.74 10.72
N ASN A 107 11.72 8.47 9.69
CA ASN A 107 12.45 7.89 8.55
C ASN A 107 13.79 7.31 8.99
N GLY A 108 14.15 6.13 8.47
CA GLY A 108 15.35 5.42 8.89
C GLY A 108 15.52 4.06 8.22
N ASP A 109 16.26 3.17 8.88
CA ASP A 109 16.48 1.80 8.41
C ASP A 109 15.24 0.93 8.60
N ILE A 110 14.61 0.96 9.79
CA ILE A 110 13.46 0.11 10.11
C ILE A 110 12.38 0.94 10.81
N GLY A 111 11.17 0.89 10.27
CA GLY A 111 9.95 1.42 10.88
C GLY A 111 9.00 0.31 11.31
N LEU A 112 8.44 0.42 12.51
CA LEU A 112 7.40 -0.46 13.04
C LEU A 112 6.22 0.39 13.53
N ALA A 113 5.08 0.34 12.84
CA ALA A 113 3.81 0.94 13.29
C ALA A 113 2.75 -0.15 13.39
N THR A 114 2.68 -0.78 14.55
CA THR A 114 1.66 -1.80 14.81
C THR A 114 1.07 -1.58 16.20
N ILE A 115 -0.22 -1.85 16.37
CA ILE A 115 -0.76 -1.95 17.73
C ILE A 115 -0.15 -3.14 18.48
N GLU A 116 -0.36 -3.16 19.79
CA GLU A 116 0.11 -4.28 20.61
C GLU A 116 -0.51 -5.60 20.17
N HIS A 117 0.33 -6.61 19.95
CA HIS A 117 -0.10 -7.96 19.63
C HIS A 117 0.74 -9.00 20.39
N ASN A 118 0.20 -10.20 20.59
CA ASN A 118 0.88 -11.32 21.23
C ASN A 118 0.83 -12.60 20.36
N PRO A 119 1.96 -13.02 19.76
CA PRO A 119 3.26 -12.35 19.78
C PRO A 119 3.24 -11.07 18.93
N GLY A 120 4.14 -10.13 19.22
CA GLY A 120 4.38 -8.94 18.39
C GLY A 120 5.34 -9.23 17.23
N ASN A 121 6.06 -8.22 16.76
CA ASN A 121 7.08 -8.34 15.71
C ASN A 121 8.49 -8.40 16.31
N CYS A 122 9.47 -8.96 15.61
CA CYS A 122 10.80 -9.16 16.18
C CYS A 122 11.94 -8.98 15.17
N PHE A 123 13.10 -8.57 15.68
CA PHE A 123 14.26 -8.12 14.91
C PHE A 123 15.53 -8.74 15.52
N ALA A 124 16.43 -9.24 14.68
CA ALA A 124 17.75 -9.66 15.15
C ALA A 124 18.80 -9.76 14.03
N GLY A 125 19.96 -9.19 14.31
CA GLY A 125 21.13 -9.28 13.47
C GLY A 125 21.11 -8.30 12.30
N ASP A 126 20.14 -7.38 12.24
CA ASP A 126 20.09 -6.34 11.23
C ASP A 126 21.20 -5.30 11.47
N GLN A 127 21.94 -4.96 10.43
CA GLN A 127 23.18 -4.16 10.52
C GLN A 127 23.13 -2.92 9.64
N ASN A 128 23.79 -1.85 10.08
CA ASN A 128 24.11 -0.67 9.28
C ASN A 128 25.57 -0.23 9.51
N PRO A 129 26.41 -0.15 8.46
CA PRO A 129 26.28 -0.71 7.10
C PRO A 129 26.56 -2.23 7.05
N PRO A 130 26.60 -2.90 5.88
CA PRO A 130 27.05 -4.30 5.74
C PRO A 130 28.34 -4.65 6.51
N GLY A 131 28.28 -5.62 7.44
CA GLY A 131 29.42 -5.97 8.30
C GLY A 131 29.79 -4.91 9.34
N GLY A 132 28.89 -3.93 9.54
CA GLY A 132 29.01 -2.80 10.44
C GLY A 132 28.28 -3.01 11.77
N ALA A 133 27.88 -1.92 12.41
CA ALA A 133 27.18 -1.97 13.68
C ALA A 133 25.74 -2.46 13.49
N THR A 134 25.10 -2.93 14.56
CA THR A 134 23.65 -3.13 14.61
C THR A 134 22.93 -1.87 14.16
N THR A 135 21.84 -1.99 13.38
CA THR A 135 21.08 -0.81 12.96
C THR A 135 20.54 -0.05 14.18
N THR A 136 20.71 1.27 14.17
CA THR A 136 20.26 2.17 15.24
C THR A 136 19.27 3.22 14.76
N PHE A 137 19.07 3.35 13.45
CA PHE A 137 18.13 4.30 12.86
C PHE A 137 16.78 3.62 12.70
N THR A 138 16.16 3.30 13.84
CA THR A 138 14.87 2.61 13.87
C THR A 138 13.83 3.44 14.61
N ASP A 139 12.57 3.25 14.24
CA ASP A 139 11.43 3.78 14.98
C ASP A 139 10.38 2.67 15.20
N PRO A 140 10.10 2.26 16.44
CA PRO A 140 10.72 2.72 17.69
C PRO A 140 12.23 2.52 17.73
N ALA A 141 12.93 3.32 18.53
CA ALA A 141 14.36 3.14 18.74
C ALA A 141 14.65 1.77 19.39
N LEU A 142 15.85 1.23 19.14
CA LEU A 142 16.39 0.03 19.79
C LEU A 142 15.69 -1.29 19.44
N LEU A 143 15.07 -1.42 18.25
CA LEU A 143 14.40 -2.67 17.82
C LEU A 143 15.32 -3.90 17.93
N GLU A 144 16.59 -3.76 17.59
CA GLU A 144 17.58 -4.85 17.63
C GLU A 144 18.10 -5.21 19.04
N SER A 145 17.95 -4.31 20.02
CA SER A 145 18.59 -4.49 21.33
C SER A 145 17.60 -4.61 22.50
N ASN A 146 16.34 -4.25 22.28
CA ASN A 146 15.30 -4.39 23.29
C ASN A 146 14.76 -5.84 23.30
N PRO A 147 14.83 -6.56 24.44
CA PRO A 147 14.35 -7.94 24.54
C PRO A 147 12.88 -8.17 24.18
N ALA A 148 12.04 -7.12 24.22
CA ALA A 148 10.64 -7.21 23.79
C ALA A 148 10.48 -7.54 22.30
N TYR A 149 11.50 -7.20 21.50
CA TYR A 149 11.55 -7.46 20.06
C TYR A 149 12.53 -8.58 19.68
N ALA A 150 13.14 -9.27 20.65
CA ALA A 150 14.09 -10.33 20.34
C ALA A 150 13.35 -11.64 19.95
N PRO A 151 13.71 -12.30 18.84
CA PRO A 151 13.18 -13.60 18.49
C PRO A 151 13.74 -14.70 19.40
N THR A 152 12.91 -15.70 19.70
CA THR A 152 13.32 -16.97 20.32
C THR A 152 13.21 -18.08 19.29
N ASN A 153 14.32 -18.79 19.02
CA ASN A 153 14.39 -19.84 17.98
C ASN A 153 13.90 -19.36 16.59
N GLY A 154 14.19 -18.11 16.24
CA GLY A 154 13.80 -17.51 14.96
C GLY A 154 12.32 -17.11 14.84
N MET A 155 11.57 -17.07 15.94
CA MET A 155 10.17 -16.64 15.97
C MET A 155 9.93 -15.62 17.08
N CYS A 156 8.92 -14.75 16.89
CA CYS A 156 8.52 -13.80 17.92
C CYS A 156 7.72 -14.52 19.01
N THR A 157 8.04 -14.24 20.27
CA THR A 157 7.40 -14.90 21.44
C THR A 157 6.87 -13.94 22.49
N THR A 158 7.16 -12.64 22.34
CA THR A 158 6.86 -11.62 23.34
C THR A 158 5.81 -10.66 22.77
N PRO A 159 4.88 -10.17 23.60
CA PRO A 159 4.02 -9.07 23.21
C PRO A 159 4.82 -7.79 22.98
N ASN A 160 4.52 -7.06 21.92
CA ASN A 160 5.05 -5.72 21.69
C ASN A 160 4.15 -4.94 20.71
N ALA A 161 4.46 -3.65 20.56
CA ALA A 161 3.82 -2.70 19.67
C ALA A 161 4.89 -1.84 18.97
N GLY A 162 4.49 -1.12 17.93
CA GLY A 162 5.28 -0.10 17.24
C GLY A 162 4.97 1.33 17.67
N ASP A 163 5.41 2.29 16.87
CA ASP A 163 5.03 3.70 16.97
C ASP A 163 3.76 3.99 16.15
N GLU A 164 2.61 3.92 16.82
CA GLU A 164 1.32 4.31 16.26
C GLU A 164 1.04 5.83 16.32
N GLY A 165 2.04 6.63 16.70
CA GLY A 165 1.99 8.07 16.72
C GLY A 165 2.61 8.68 15.45
N PRO A 166 3.78 9.35 15.55
CA PRO A 166 4.46 9.95 14.40
C PRO A 166 4.68 9.02 13.21
N LEU A 167 5.18 7.80 13.42
CA LEU A 167 5.50 6.89 12.31
C LEU A 167 4.25 6.45 11.54
N ALA A 168 3.19 6.02 12.22
CA ALA A 168 1.93 5.67 11.56
C ALA A 168 1.32 6.86 10.80
N ALA A 169 1.41 8.07 11.37
CA ALA A 169 0.97 9.29 10.71
C ALA A 169 1.80 9.62 9.46
N GLU A 170 3.11 9.41 9.52
CA GLU A 170 4.03 9.56 8.39
C GLU A 170 3.75 8.54 7.28
N GLY A 171 3.59 7.25 7.62
CA GLY A 171 3.32 6.18 6.65
C GLY A 171 1.98 6.34 5.93
N LEU A 172 0.91 6.69 6.67
CA LEU A 172 -0.38 7.02 6.07
C LEU A 172 -0.32 8.29 5.21
N CYS A 173 0.51 9.26 5.61
CA CYS A 173 0.68 10.47 4.84
C CYS A 173 1.45 10.23 3.54
N ASP A 174 2.54 9.48 3.58
CA ASP A 174 3.32 9.16 2.41
C ASP A 174 2.47 8.39 1.38
N SER A 175 1.79 7.33 1.85
CA SER A 175 0.91 6.50 1.02
C SER A 175 -0.32 7.21 0.46
N GLN A 176 -0.84 8.24 1.15
CA GLN A 176 -2.14 8.86 0.85
C GLN A 176 -3.31 7.87 0.78
N LEU A 177 -3.20 6.73 1.46
CA LEU A 177 -4.11 5.61 1.30
C LEU A 177 -5.56 5.95 1.70
N LEU A 178 -5.72 6.70 2.79
CA LEU A 178 -7.03 7.01 3.37
C LEU A 178 -7.50 8.44 3.12
N ALA A 179 -6.56 9.38 3.10
CA ALA A 179 -6.86 10.79 2.92
C ALA A 179 -5.61 11.57 2.45
N PRO A 180 -5.79 12.73 1.81
CA PRO A 180 -4.68 13.64 1.58
C PRO A 180 -4.06 14.10 2.91
N CYS A 181 -2.73 14.16 2.99
CA CYS A 181 -2.10 14.81 4.14
C CYS A 181 -2.46 16.30 4.21
N PRO A 182 -2.55 16.89 5.41
CA PRO A 182 -2.36 16.32 6.75
C PRO A 182 -3.70 15.92 7.42
N THR A 183 -4.67 15.39 6.68
CA THR A 183 -6.00 15.06 7.25
C THR A 183 -6.08 13.64 7.79
N LEU A 184 -5.59 13.38 9.00
CA LEU A 184 -5.76 12.07 9.66
C LEU A 184 -6.05 12.27 11.15
N ASN A 185 -7.18 11.75 11.63
CA ASN A 185 -7.48 11.43 13.04
C ASN A 185 -8.93 10.95 13.18
N THR A 186 -9.24 9.67 12.99
CA THR A 186 -10.55 9.16 13.45
C THR A 186 -10.68 7.65 13.67
N LEU A 187 -9.67 6.80 13.42
CA LEU A 187 -9.86 5.34 13.56
C LEU A 187 -10.34 4.94 14.97
N CYS A 188 -9.70 5.51 16.00
CA CYS A 188 -10.06 5.24 17.38
C CYS A 188 -11.41 5.83 17.83
N ASP A 189 -11.92 6.86 17.13
CA ASP A 189 -13.25 7.42 17.41
C ASP A 189 -14.37 6.40 17.12
N TYR A 190 -14.10 5.44 16.25
CA TYR A 190 -15.04 4.39 15.85
C TYR A 190 -14.77 3.04 16.52
N ASN A 191 -13.54 2.81 16.98
CA ASN A 191 -13.19 1.62 17.77
C ASN A 191 -12.05 1.95 18.75
N PRO A 192 -12.30 1.93 20.07
CA PRO A 192 -11.29 2.30 21.07
C PRO A 192 -10.10 1.33 21.17
N ASN A 193 -10.17 0.17 20.52
CA ASN A 193 -9.06 -0.78 20.44
C ASN A 193 -8.14 -0.53 19.23
N LEU A 194 -8.42 0.49 18.42
CA LEU A 194 -7.60 0.91 17.27
C LEU A 194 -6.80 2.18 17.62
N PRO A 195 -5.66 2.43 16.93
CA PRO A 195 -4.79 3.54 17.29
C PRO A 195 -5.43 4.89 16.94
N CYS A 196 -5.25 5.86 17.85
CA CYS A 196 -5.55 7.25 17.57
C CYS A 196 -4.35 7.89 16.85
N ILE A 197 -4.26 7.70 15.54
CA ILE A 197 -3.16 8.26 14.75
C ILE A 197 -3.38 9.77 14.62
N PRO A 198 -2.54 10.61 15.23
CA PRO A 198 -2.70 12.05 15.17
C PRO A 198 -2.31 12.57 13.78
N ALA A 199 -2.84 13.72 13.40
CA ALA A 199 -2.28 14.45 12.26
C ALA A 199 -0.81 14.80 12.57
N PRO A 200 0.09 14.70 11.59
CA PRO A 200 1.48 15.09 11.77
C PRO A 200 1.59 16.53 12.29
N GLY A 201 2.26 16.73 13.41
CA GLY A 201 2.47 18.05 14.03
C GLY A 201 3.56 18.89 13.34
N PHE A 202 4.12 18.39 12.24
CA PHE A 202 5.26 18.95 11.52
C PHE A 202 5.04 18.84 10.00
N PRO A 203 5.72 19.67 9.19
CA PRO A 203 5.66 19.57 7.74
C PRO A 203 6.23 18.22 7.31
N ILE A 204 5.41 17.41 6.64
CA ILE A 204 5.86 16.16 6.03
C ILE A 204 6.33 16.42 4.60
N ASN A 205 7.52 15.90 4.28
CA ASN A 205 8.15 16.05 2.98
C ASN A 205 8.31 14.68 2.29
N TYR A 206 7.26 14.27 1.57
CA TYR A 206 7.30 13.11 0.70
C TYR A 206 7.08 13.53 -0.76
N PRO A 207 7.88 13.00 -1.72
CA PRO A 207 7.62 13.22 -3.13
C PRO A 207 6.20 12.76 -3.51
N ARG A 208 5.50 13.57 -4.30
CA ARG A 208 4.13 13.26 -4.74
C ARG A 208 4.10 12.78 -6.18
N PRO A 209 3.24 11.80 -6.50
CA PRO A 209 3.08 11.34 -7.88
C PRO A 209 2.62 12.49 -8.76
N GLY A 210 3.25 12.61 -9.92
CA GLY A 210 2.74 13.42 -11.03
C GLY A 210 1.84 12.58 -11.94
N THR A 211 1.69 13.02 -13.19
CA THR A 211 0.99 12.24 -14.20
C THR A 211 1.88 11.10 -14.69
N VAL A 212 1.52 9.86 -14.33
CA VAL A 212 2.18 8.65 -14.87
C VAL A 212 1.50 8.25 -16.17
N GLN A 213 2.21 8.36 -17.30
CA GLN A 213 1.77 7.76 -18.55
C GLN A 213 2.49 6.43 -18.75
N LEU A 214 1.79 5.33 -18.50
CA LEU A 214 2.27 4.01 -18.88
C LEU A 214 2.23 3.89 -20.41
N SER A 215 3.39 3.64 -21.00
CA SER A 215 3.46 3.20 -22.39
C SER A 215 3.44 1.68 -22.41
N MET A 216 2.53 1.11 -23.20
CA MET A 216 2.57 -0.32 -23.44
C MET A 216 3.86 -0.63 -24.21
N PRO A 217 4.62 -1.68 -23.81
CA PRO A 217 5.71 -2.13 -24.63
C PRO A 217 5.18 -2.53 -26.02
N PRO A 218 6.00 -2.46 -27.08
CA PRO A 218 5.63 -2.99 -28.38
C PRO A 218 5.12 -4.42 -28.24
N ALA A 219 4.16 -4.80 -29.08
CA ALA A 219 3.66 -6.16 -29.13
C ALA A 219 4.84 -7.13 -29.25
N GLN A 220 5.04 -7.95 -28.22
CA GLN A 220 6.07 -8.97 -28.24
C GLN A 220 5.70 -10.02 -29.29
N THR A 221 6.71 -10.59 -29.95
CA THR A 221 6.47 -11.69 -30.89
C THR A 221 5.90 -12.86 -30.08
N THR A 222 4.67 -13.26 -30.38
CA THR A 222 4.08 -14.44 -29.73
C THR A 222 4.81 -15.70 -30.19
N MET A 223 4.91 -16.70 -29.32
CA MET A 223 5.44 -17.99 -29.71
C MET A 223 4.52 -18.61 -30.78
N ALA A 224 5.05 -18.85 -31.98
CA ALA A 224 4.26 -19.26 -33.15
C ALA A 224 3.47 -20.57 -32.95
N ASN A 225 3.98 -21.48 -32.11
CA ASN A 225 3.28 -22.67 -31.68
C ASN A 225 3.71 -23.07 -30.26
N PRO A 226 2.99 -22.64 -29.21
CA PRO A 226 3.32 -22.99 -27.82
C PRO A 226 3.23 -24.49 -27.53
N CYS A 227 2.62 -25.26 -28.43
CA CYS A 227 2.37 -26.69 -28.30
C CYS A 227 3.29 -27.55 -29.19
N ALA A 228 4.27 -26.94 -29.89
CA ALA A 228 5.23 -27.69 -30.70
C ALA A 228 6.13 -28.56 -29.81
N GLY A 229 6.14 -29.88 -30.05
CA GLY A 229 7.01 -30.84 -29.34
C GLY A 229 6.55 -31.22 -27.93
N VAL A 230 5.41 -30.69 -27.47
CA VAL A 230 4.86 -30.97 -26.13
C VAL A 230 3.82 -32.09 -26.22
N PRO A 231 3.84 -33.10 -25.34
CA PRO A 231 2.78 -34.11 -25.27
C PRO A 231 1.40 -33.50 -25.01
N THR A 232 0.36 -34.19 -25.45
CA THR A 232 -1.02 -33.76 -25.29
C THR A 232 -1.36 -33.49 -23.83
N ASN A 233 -1.91 -32.30 -23.54
CA ASN A 233 -2.40 -31.95 -22.22
C ASN A 233 -3.60 -30.98 -22.31
N VAL A 234 -4.10 -30.52 -21.16
CA VAL A 234 -5.27 -29.63 -21.09
C VAL A 234 -5.07 -28.29 -21.78
N TRP A 235 -3.82 -27.84 -21.96
CA TRP A 235 -3.43 -26.59 -22.63
C TRP A 235 -3.07 -26.82 -24.10
N CYS A 236 -2.50 -27.98 -24.42
CA CYS A 236 -2.06 -28.36 -25.76
C CYS A 236 -2.76 -29.64 -26.21
N ARG A 237 -3.95 -29.50 -26.81
CA ARG A 237 -4.71 -30.63 -27.35
C ARG A 237 -4.23 -30.97 -28.75
N SER A 238 -3.93 -32.25 -28.99
CA SER A 238 -3.54 -32.74 -30.30
C SER A 238 -4.74 -32.63 -31.26
N ALA A 239 -4.57 -31.85 -32.31
CA ALA A 239 -5.47 -31.73 -33.46
C ALA A 239 -6.91 -31.28 -33.13
N GLY A 240 -7.05 -29.99 -32.88
CA GLY A 240 -8.25 -29.25 -33.24
C GLY A 240 -7.81 -27.86 -33.66
N THR A 241 -7.89 -27.55 -34.95
CA THR A 241 -7.69 -26.23 -35.58
C THR A 241 -7.63 -25.08 -34.57
N HIS A 242 -6.43 -24.50 -34.40
CA HIS A 242 -6.29 -23.23 -33.70
C HIS A 242 -7.10 -22.18 -34.47
N VAL A 243 -8.28 -21.85 -33.96
CA VAL A 243 -9.00 -20.65 -34.37
C VAL A 243 -8.14 -19.50 -33.88
N SER A 244 -7.37 -18.89 -34.77
CA SER A 244 -6.81 -17.56 -34.50
C SER A 244 -7.98 -16.69 -34.03
N PRO A 245 -7.91 -16.03 -32.85
CA PRO A 245 -8.91 -15.04 -32.53
C PRO A 245 -8.84 -14.01 -33.65
N ALA A 246 -9.91 -13.90 -34.43
CA ALA A 246 -10.06 -12.83 -35.39
C ALA A 246 -9.72 -11.53 -34.65
N ALA A 247 -8.89 -10.69 -35.26
CA ALA A 247 -8.62 -9.36 -34.77
C ALA A 247 -9.95 -8.72 -34.37
N VAL A 248 -10.14 -8.50 -33.07
CA VAL A 248 -11.26 -7.71 -32.57
C VAL A 248 -10.95 -6.30 -33.05
N THR A 249 -11.50 -5.94 -34.21
CA THR A 249 -11.59 -4.55 -34.62
C THR A 249 -12.25 -3.81 -33.47
N PRO A 250 -11.64 -2.73 -32.93
CA PRO A 250 -12.30 -1.95 -31.91
C PRO A 250 -13.65 -1.50 -32.48
N ALA A 251 -14.73 -1.83 -31.78
CA ALA A 251 -16.02 -1.26 -32.08
C ALA A 251 -15.84 0.25 -31.98
N VAL A 252 -15.96 0.94 -33.13
CA VAL A 252 -16.13 2.39 -33.15
C VAL A 252 -17.33 2.66 -32.26
N ALA A 253 -17.11 3.33 -31.13
CA ALA A 253 -18.17 3.82 -30.29
C ALA A 253 -19.03 4.73 -31.17
N GLY A 254 -20.15 4.19 -31.66
CA GLY A 254 -21.15 4.95 -32.37
C GLY A 254 -21.64 6.02 -31.41
N GLY A 255 -21.22 7.25 -31.67
CA GLY A 255 -21.73 8.42 -30.99
C GLY A 255 -23.25 8.42 -31.14
N VAL A 256 -23.95 8.26 -30.02
CA VAL A 256 -25.38 8.55 -29.96
C VAL A 256 -25.50 10.05 -30.18
N ALA A 257 -25.85 10.43 -31.40
CA ALA A 257 -26.27 11.77 -31.72
C ALA A 257 -27.54 12.08 -30.91
N LEU A 258 -27.38 12.76 -29.78
CA LEU A 258 -28.48 13.43 -29.10
C LEU A 258 -28.94 14.56 -30.00
N GLY A 259 -29.96 14.25 -30.81
CA GLY A 259 -30.67 15.20 -31.66
C GLY A 259 -31.20 16.37 -30.82
N ALA A 260 -30.81 17.57 -31.25
CA ALA A 260 -31.23 18.84 -30.71
C ALA A 260 -32.75 18.98 -30.70
N TRP A 261 -33.32 19.28 -29.53
CA TRP A 261 -34.61 19.95 -29.41
C TRP A 261 -34.34 21.42 -29.05
N VAL A 262 -34.36 22.28 -30.07
CA VAL A 262 -34.46 23.72 -29.91
C VAL A 262 -35.79 24.17 -30.51
N LEU A 263 -36.77 24.40 -29.64
CA LEU A 263 -37.88 25.34 -29.79
C LEU A 263 -38.16 25.81 -28.34
N GLY A 264 -37.70 26.96 -27.86
CA GLY A 264 -37.91 28.29 -28.42
C GLY A 264 -39.26 28.81 -27.94
N GLY A 265 -39.31 29.51 -26.79
CA GLY A 265 -40.57 30.12 -26.36
C GLY A 265 -40.61 30.67 -24.93
N ARG A 266 -40.23 31.95 -24.79
CA ARG A 266 -40.35 32.78 -23.58
C ARG A 266 -41.78 32.80 -23.02
N LEU A 267 -41.97 32.67 -21.69
CA LEU A 267 -42.85 33.59 -20.96
C LEU A 267 -42.67 33.58 -19.41
N ARG A 268 -42.14 34.71 -18.96
CA ARG A 268 -42.33 35.48 -17.71
C ARG A 268 -43.14 34.88 -16.54
N LEU A 269 -42.49 34.96 -15.37
CA LEU A 269 -43.02 35.33 -14.04
C LEU A 269 -44.53 35.61 -13.92
N ARG A 270 -45.16 34.95 -12.93
CA ARG A 270 -46.01 35.64 -11.93
C ARG A 270 -46.26 34.78 -10.70
N LEU A 271 -45.90 35.33 -9.53
CA LEU A 271 -46.42 34.91 -8.23
C LEU A 271 -47.95 34.97 -8.21
N ARG A 272 -48.62 34.00 -7.58
CA ARG A 272 -49.70 34.32 -6.63
C ARG A 272 -49.96 33.20 -5.61
N ARG A 273 -50.02 33.66 -4.36
CA ARG A 273 -50.36 33.00 -3.10
C ARG A 273 -51.90 32.89 -2.94
N ARG A 274 -52.35 31.99 -2.04
CA ARG A 274 -53.69 31.82 -1.38
C ARG A 274 -54.73 30.98 -2.13
N ARG A 275 -55.63 30.19 -1.51
CA ARG A 275 -55.89 29.61 -0.16
C ARG A 275 -57.14 28.70 -0.33
N SER A 276 -57.18 27.60 0.41
CA SER A 276 -58.33 26.93 1.09
C SER A 276 -59.57 26.35 0.37
N ALA A 277 -59.94 25.18 0.93
CA ALA A 277 -61.27 24.58 1.18
C ALA A 277 -61.96 23.81 0.04
N THR A 278 -62.05 22.49 0.17
CA THR A 278 -63.08 21.79 0.98
C THR A 278 -62.51 20.50 1.54
#